data_AF-A0A2M7QFZ3-F1
#
_entry.id   AF-A0A2M7QFZ3-F1
#
_cell.length_a   1.000
_cell.length_b   1.000
_cell.length_c   1.000
_cell.angle_alpha   90.00
_cell.angle_beta   90.00
_cell.angle_gamma   90.00
#
_symmetry.space_group_name_H-M   'P 1'
#
loop_
_entity.id
_entity.type
_entity.pdbx_description
1 polymer ?
#
loop_
_entity_poly.entity_id
_entity_poly.type
_entity_poly.pdbx_seq_one_letter_code
_entity_poly.pdbx_strand_id
1 'polypeptide(L)' 'MKGFIGFIRERRVVILALVFFITLPFFGFLLGMRYQTGKVCTLEAKICPDGSAVGRVLPNCEFSPCPTIN' A
#
# COMPACT_ATOMS: atom_id res chain seq x y z
N MET A 1 7.58 33.90 -41.96
CA MET A 1 6.18 33.53 -41.64
C MET A 1 6.07 32.09 -41.08
N LYS A 2 6.66 31.78 -39.90
CA LYS A 2 6.49 30.48 -39.19
C LYS A 2 6.56 30.59 -37.65
N GLY A 3 6.50 31.80 -37.08
CA GLY A 3 6.72 32.02 -35.63
C GLY A 3 5.45 32.12 -34.78
N PHE A 4 4.31 32.52 -35.36
CA PHE A 4 3.13 32.87 -34.57
C PHE A 4 2.23 31.68 -34.20
N ILE A 5 2.24 30.61 -35.02
CA ILE A 5 1.66 29.30 -34.66
C ILE A 5 2.41 28.62 -33.49
N GLY A 6 3.63 29.06 -33.18
CA GLY A 6 4.44 28.59 -32.05
C GLY A 6 4.00 29.14 -30.70
N PHE A 7 3.41 30.34 -30.65
CA PHE A 7 3.13 31.02 -29.37
C PHE A 7 1.83 30.55 -28.68
N ILE A 8 0.82 30.14 -29.46
CA ILE A 8 -0.41 29.51 -28.92
C ILE A 8 -0.13 28.05 -28.50
N ARG A 9 0.92 27.46 -29.06
CA ARG A 9 1.48 26.15 -28.69
C ARG A 9 2.27 26.20 -27.37
N GLU A 10 2.91 27.32 -27.04
CA GLU A 10 3.70 27.50 -25.80
C GLU A 10 2.85 27.39 -24.51
N ARG A 11 1.75 28.16 -24.38
CA ARG A 11 0.94 28.13 -23.14
C ARG A 11 0.24 26.79 -22.91
N ARG A 12 -0.26 26.14 -23.95
CA ARG A 12 -0.90 24.81 -23.83
C ARG A 12 0.14 23.74 -23.51
N VAL A 13 1.33 23.79 -24.11
CA VAL A 13 2.43 22.87 -23.79
C VAL A 13 2.92 23.07 -22.36
N VAL A 14 3.04 24.31 -21.89
CA VAL A 14 3.41 24.62 -20.49
C VAL A 14 2.35 24.12 -19.52
N ILE A 15 1.06 24.33 -19.79
CA ILE A 15 -0.02 23.81 -18.94
C ILE A 15 -0.02 22.28 -18.94
N LEU A 16 0.11 21.63 -20.11
CA LEU A 16 0.18 20.17 -20.21
C LEU A 16 1.41 19.62 -19.47
N ALA A 17 2.56 20.28 -19.55
CA ALA A 17 3.77 19.91 -18.82
C ALA A 17 3.57 20.03 -17.30
N LEU A 18 3.06 21.16 -16.81
CA LEU A 18 2.77 21.37 -15.38
C LEU A 18 1.76 20.35 -14.85
N VAL A 19 0.69 20.07 -15.60
CA VAL A 19 -0.30 19.04 -15.25
C VAL A 19 0.35 17.66 -15.19
N PHE A 20 1.18 17.29 -16.16
CA PHE A 20 1.89 16.01 -16.18
C PHE A 20 2.86 15.85 -14.99
N PHE A 21 3.63 16.89 -14.68
CA PHE A 21 4.56 16.92 -13.54
C PHE A 21 3.87 16.86 -12.18
N ILE A 22 2.60 17.29 -12.07
CA ILE A 22 1.84 17.22 -10.81
C ILE A 22 1.06 15.90 -10.72
N THR A 23 0.44 15.46 -11.82
CA THR A 23 -0.45 14.29 -11.84
C THR A 23 0.32 12.97 -11.76
N LEU A 24 1.47 12.84 -12.44
CA LEU A 24 2.27 11.61 -12.39
C LEU A 24 2.78 11.26 -10.99
N PRO A 25 3.45 12.16 -10.24
CA PRO A 25 3.91 11.83 -8.90
C PRO A 25 2.75 11.65 -7.93
N PHE A 26 1.66 12.42 -8.06
CA PHE A 26 0.47 12.25 -7.24
C PHE A 26 -0.20 10.89 -7.49
N PHE A 27 -0.32 10.47 -8.75
CA PHE A 27 -0.86 9.17 -9.12
C PHE A 27 0.06 8.02 -8.67
N GLY A 28 1.38 8.18 -8.83
CA GLY A 28 2.38 7.23 -8.32
C GLY A 28 2.33 7.09 -6.80
N PHE A 29 2.16 8.19 -6.07
CA PHE A 29 1.96 8.20 -4.62
C PHE A 29 0.65 7.53 -4.22
N LEU A 30 -0.47 7.83 -4.90
CA LEU A 30 -1.76 7.18 -4.66
C LEU A 30 -1.73 5.67 -4.90
N LEU A 31 -1.03 5.21 -5.95
CA LEU A 31 -0.81 3.79 -6.21
C LEU A 31 0.11 3.14 -5.17
N GLY A 32 1.20 3.83 -4.79
CA GLY A 32 2.19 3.33 -3.83
C GLY A 32 1.69 3.23 -2.38
N MET A 33 0.80 4.14 -1.96
CA MET A 33 0.17 4.13 -0.63
C MET A 33 -0.64 2.85 -0.34
N ARG A 34 -0.94 2.02 -1.34
CA ARG A 34 -1.65 0.73 -1.17
C ARG A 34 -0.73 -0.45 -0.84
N TYR A 35 0.58 -0.25 -0.67
CA TYR A 35 1.54 -1.36 -0.68
C TYR A 35 1.60 -2.23 0.59
N GLN A 36 1.19 -1.80 1.78
CA GLN A 36 1.24 -2.70 2.95
C GLN A 36 0.05 -2.46 3.87
N THR A 37 -1.05 -3.14 3.59
CA THR A 37 -1.99 -3.51 4.66
C THR A 37 -1.55 -4.86 5.24
N GLY A 38 -0.32 -4.92 5.74
CA GLY A 38 0.11 -6.06 6.55
C GLY A 38 -0.80 -6.13 7.77
N LYS A 39 -1.80 -7.02 7.76
CA LYS A 39 -2.66 -7.23 8.91
C LYS A 39 -1.78 -7.74 10.05
N VAL A 40 -1.61 -6.94 11.09
CA VAL A 40 -0.90 -7.36 12.30
C VAL A 40 -1.90 -7.91 13.31
N CYS A 41 -1.60 -9.07 13.88
CA CYS A 41 -2.39 -9.63 14.98
C CYS A 41 -1.81 -9.15 16.32
N THR A 42 -2.66 -9.13 17.34
CA THR A 42 -2.26 -8.88 18.73
C THR A 42 -1.29 -9.96 19.22
N LEU A 43 -0.37 -9.59 20.10
CA LEU A 43 0.67 -10.46 20.65
C LEU A 43 0.18 -11.32 21.83
N GLU A 44 -1.10 -11.63 21.87
CA GLU A 44 -1.66 -12.46 22.92
C GLU A 44 -1.38 -13.95 22.68
N ALA A 45 -1.22 -14.67 23.78
CA ALA A 45 -0.98 -16.10 23.78
C ALA A 45 -2.13 -16.80 24.50
N LYS A 46 -2.59 -17.90 23.89
CA LYS A 46 -3.50 -18.86 24.53
C LYS A 46 -2.66 -19.99 25.10
N ILE A 47 -2.89 -20.33 26.36
CA ILE A 47 -2.27 -21.49 26.99
C ILE A 47 -3.07 -22.74 26.62
N CYS A 48 -2.36 -23.75 26.14
CA CYS A 48 -2.89 -25.05 25.77
C CYS A 48 -2.89 -26.02 26.97
N PRO A 49 -3.67 -27.12 26.94
CA PRO A 49 -3.77 -28.06 28.06
C PRO A 49 -2.46 -28.75 28.43
N ASP A 50 -1.52 -28.81 27.49
CA ASP A 50 -0.14 -29.31 27.65
C ASP A 50 0.80 -28.29 28.32
N GLY A 51 0.34 -27.05 28.51
CA GLY A 51 1.15 -25.94 29.04
C GLY A 51 1.90 -25.14 27.98
N SER A 52 1.81 -25.49 26.68
CA SER A 52 2.39 -24.67 25.61
C SER A 52 1.57 -23.40 25.37
N ALA A 53 2.20 -22.41 24.74
CA ALA A 53 1.58 -21.13 24.41
C ALA A 53 1.47 -20.98 22.89
N VAL A 54 0.26 -20.72 22.38
CA VAL A 54 0.00 -20.49 20.96
C VAL A 54 -0.45 -19.05 20.72
N GLY A 55 0.11 -18.43 19.69
CA GLY A 55 -0.24 -17.07 19.26
C GLY A 55 -1.37 -17.04 18.23
N ARG A 56 -1.76 -15.84 17.82
CA ARG A 56 -2.73 -15.60 16.75
C ARG A 56 -2.06 -15.64 15.38
N VAL A 57 -2.74 -16.20 14.38
CA VAL A 57 -2.25 -16.36 13.01
C VAL A 57 -3.14 -15.63 12.00
N LEU A 58 -2.51 -15.10 10.94
CA LEU A 58 -3.22 -14.53 9.79
C LEU A 58 -4.00 -15.62 9.04
N PRO A 59 -5.07 -15.27 8.28
CA PRO A 59 -5.55 -13.92 7.93
C PRO A 59 -6.64 -13.33 8.85
N ASN A 60 -7.18 -14.14 9.76
CA ASN A 60 -8.31 -13.78 10.64
C ASN A 60 -7.90 -13.50 12.09
N CYS A 61 -6.60 -13.58 12.42
CA CYS A 61 -6.10 -13.47 13.78
C CYS A 61 -6.77 -14.46 14.73
N GLU A 62 -6.83 -15.72 14.35
CA GLU A 62 -7.31 -16.82 15.19
C GLU A 62 -6.14 -17.51 15.88
N PHE A 63 -6.35 -18.16 17.03
CA PHE A 63 -5.29 -18.90 17.70
C PHE A 63 -4.89 -20.13 16.86
N SER A 64 -3.58 -20.35 16.74
CA SER A 64 -3.06 -21.61 16.20
C SER A 64 -3.58 -22.80 17.03
N PRO A 65 -3.81 -23.98 16.41
CA PRO A 65 -4.12 -25.20 17.15
C PRO A 65 -3.03 -25.53 18.16
N CYS A 66 -3.44 -26.13 19.28
CA CYS A 66 -2.52 -26.66 20.28
C CYS A 66 -1.77 -27.87 19.72
N PRO A 67 -0.49 -28.07 20.09
CA PRO A 67 0.27 -29.25 19.67
C PRO A 67 -0.39 -30.52 20.20
N THR A 68 -0.43 -31.57 19.38
CA THR A 68 -0.86 -32.91 19.79
C THR A 68 0.34 -33.62 20.39
N ILE A 69 0.38 -33.72 21.72
CA ILE A 69 1.36 -34.53 22.43
C ILE A 69 0.98 -36.01 22.22
N ASN A 70 1.89 -36.77 21.60
CA ASN A 70 1.80 -38.22 21.47
C ASN A 70 2.37 -38.93 22.69
#